data_AF-A0A2T6DM41-F1
#
_entry.id   AF-A0A2T6DM41-F1
#
_cell.length_a   1.000
_cell.length_b   1.000
_cell.length_c   1.000
_cell.angle_alpha   90.00
_cell.angle_beta   90.00
_cell.angle_gamma   90.00
#
_symmetry.space_group_name_H-M   'P 1'
#
loop_
_entity.id
_entity.type
_entity.pdbx_description
1 polymer ?
#
loop_
_entity_poly.entity_id
_entity_poly.type
_entity_poly.pdbx_seq_one_letter_code
_entity_poly.pdbx_strand_id
1 'polypeptide(L)'
;MIWTQHLTGYRIAAVSAGLTAWLLVVLLFCYITPDLHAATAPATAEKAYPRPLESYQDDGTPGIWSKLVSRAYAEPFNVVATVLFVCAILHTFMASKLMQIAHHYEHKFEHADDHDPASGHTRDTLSTKDKYRFKATLFHFLGEVEAVFGIWLVPLFIAIIAMKGWGSFTHYVTSVHYEEPVFVIVIMAMASSRPVLQFAEGMLARFAGLGRSTPGAWWLSILTVGPILGSFITEPAAMTICALLLANRFYSLNPSDKLKYATLGLLFVNISVGGTLTHFAAPPVVMVASKWGWDTPMMIMHFGWKAVVGILIANALYFFVFRTEMKQLAQGTTGEPQGIRRPIPAWIIGVHLGFMAWTVFVAHYMPLVIMGFLLFLAFLEATTAMQSTMNLRSPLLVGFFLGSLVLHGGGQQWWIAPVLGGLGEWPLMIGATVLTAFNDNAAITYLASLVPNFSDSLKIAVMTGAVVGGGLTVIANAPNPAGQNILQGHFNGGVSPLKLLLGALIPTLIMGAAMMLLPG
;
A
#
# COMPACT_ATOMS: atom_id res chain seq x y z
N MET A 1 -28.60 33.97 2.96
CA MET A 1 -29.01 32.81 3.80
C MET A 1 -29.97 31.84 3.09
N ILE A 2 -30.11 31.75 1.75
CA ILE A 2 -30.96 30.71 1.10
C ILE A 2 -30.37 30.16 -0.24
N TRP A 3 -29.04 30.16 -0.45
CA TRP A 3 -28.45 29.64 -1.71
C TRP A 3 -27.37 28.56 -1.54
N THR A 4 -27.11 28.08 -0.32
CA THR A 4 -26.07 27.07 -0.04
C THR A 4 -26.61 25.66 0.26
N GLN A 5 -27.92 25.43 0.20
CA GLN A 5 -28.51 24.11 0.57
C GLN A 5 -28.85 23.18 -0.61
N HIS A 6 -28.78 23.63 -1.88
CA HIS A 6 -29.12 22.77 -3.03
C HIS A 6 -27.95 21.97 -3.63
N LEU A 7 -26.70 22.29 -3.28
CA LEU A 7 -25.51 21.59 -3.81
C LEU A 7 -25.03 20.40 -2.94
N THR A 8 -25.51 20.29 -1.70
CA THR A 8 -25.21 19.14 -0.82
C THR A 8 -26.07 17.92 -1.15
N GLY A 9 -27.31 18.09 -1.62
CA GLY A 9 -28.20 16.99 -2.00
C GLY A 9 -27.71 16.18 -3.21
N TYR A 10 -27.12 16.84 -4.21
CA TYR A 10 -26.58 16.17 -5.41
C TYR A 10 -25.27 15.40 -5.14
N ARG A 11 -24.46 15.85 -4.17
CA ARG A 11 -23.24 15.13 -3.76
C ARG A 11 -23.53 13.84 -3.00
N ILE A 12 -24.64 13.77 -2.26
CA ILE A 12 -25.00 12.57 -1.49
C ILE A 12 -25.61 11.49 -2.41
N ALA A 13 -26.40 11.88 -3.42
CA ALA A 13 -26.95 10.95 -4.41
C ALA A 13 -25.91 10.43 -5.43
N ALA A 14 -24.90 11.23 -5.80
CA ALA A 14 -23.82 10.78 -6.66
C ALA A 14 -22.83 9.85 -5.94
N VAL A 15 -22.67 10.00 -4.62
CA VAL A 15 -21.83 9.11 -3.80
C VAL A 15 -22.52 7.77 -3.53
N SER A 16 -23.86 7.74 -3.35
CA SER A 16 -24.60 6.49 -3.24
C SER A 16 -24.68 5.72 -4.57
N ALA A 17 -24.85 6.42 -5.70
CA ALA A 17 -24.76 5.82 -7.03
C ALA A 17 -23.34 5.33 -7.38
N GLY A 18 -22.31 6.03 -6.89
CA GLY A 18 -20.93 5.59 -6.97
C GLY A 18 -20.67 4.32 -6.16
N LEU A 19 -21.19 4.23 -4.93
CA LEU A 19 -21.05 3.05 -4.07
C LEU A 19 -21.66 1.80 -4.73
N THR A 20 -22.82 1.93 -5.38
CA THR A 20 -23.44 0.83 -6.15
C THR A 20 -22.64 0.45 -7.40
N ALA A 21 -22.00 1.41 -8.09
CA ALA A 21 -21.15 1.13 -9.23
C ALA A 21 -19.83 0.44 -8.82
N TRP A 22 -19.25 0.81 -7.68
CA TRP A 22 -18.05 0.15 -7.13
C TRP A 22 -18.36 -1.21 -6.53
N LEU A 23 -19.52 -1.39 -5.88
CA LEU A 23 -20.03 -2.71 -5.48
C LEU A 23 -20.24 -3.62 -6.71
N LEU A 24 -20.75 -3.09 -7.82
CA LEU A 24 -20.83 -3.83 -9.08
C LEU A 24 -19.46 -4.18 -9.64
N VAL A 25 -18.44 -3.33 -9.52
CA VAL A 25 -17.06 -3.64 -9.92
C VAL A 25 -16.45 -4.73 -9.03
N VAL A 26 -16.65 -4.66 -7.71
CA VAL A 26 -16.22 -5.70 -6.76
C VAL A 26 -16.96 -7.01 -7.04
N LEU A 27 -18.28 -6.97 -7.29
CA LEU A 27 -19.08 -8.15 -7.64
C LEU A 27 -18.70 -8.72 -9.02
N LEU A 28 -18.35 -7.88 -10.00
CA LEU A 28 -17.82 -8.33 -11.30
C LEU A 28 -16.43 -8.97 -11.16
N PHE A 29 -15.61 -8.47 -10.23
CA PHE A 29 -14.33 -9.09 -9.89
C PHE A 29 -14.53 -10.44 -9.17
N CYS A 30 -15.59 -10.56 -8.37
CA CYS A 30 -15.92 -11.77 -7.61
C CYS A 30 -16.65 -12.86 -8.42
N TYR A 31 -17.20 -12.54 -9.59
CA TYR A 31 -17.85 -13.52 -10.48
C TYR A 31 -16.90 -14.14 -11.51
N ILE A 32 -15.58 -14.02 -11.29
CA ILE A 32 -14.57 -14.79 -12.00
C ILE A 32 -14.13 -15.94 -11.08
N THR A 33 -15.04 -16.90 -10.86
CA THR A 33 -14.65 -18.27 -10.50
C THR A 33 -14.89 -19.18 -11.70
N PRO A 34 -14.09 -20.24 -11.86
CA PRO A 34 -13.82 -20.86 -13.14
C PRO A 34 -14.89 -21.90 -13.46
N ASP A 35 -16.05 -21.49 -13.99
CA ASP A 35 -17.03 -22.45 -14.52
C ASP A 35 -17.88 -21.91 -15.68
N LEU A 36 -17.40 -20.88 -16.39
CA LEU A 36 -17.78 -20.76 -17.80
C LEU A 36 -16.85 -21.66 -18.60
N HIS A 37 -17.28 -22.91 -18.77
CA HIS A 37 -16.82 -23.80 -19.84
C HIS A 37 -17.14 -23.15 -21.20
N ALA A 38 -16.37 -22.13 -21.59
CA ALA A 38 -16.12 -21.91 -22.99
C ALA A 38 -15.19 -23.05 -23.40
N ALA A 39 -15.68 -23.95 -24.23
CA ALA A 39 -14.88 -24.97 -24.89
C ALA A 39 -13.86 -24.29 -25.82
N THR A 40 -12.82 -23.69 -25.26
CA THR A 40 -11.63 -23.27 -25.98
C THR A 40 -10.70 -24.46 -25.99
N ALA A 41 -10.40 -24.97 -27.18
CA ALA A 41 -9.39 -26.00 -27.38
C ALA A 41 -8.13 -25.66 -26.54
N PRO A 42 -7.49 -26.66 -25.90
CA PRO A 42 -6.29 -26.40 -25.11
C PRO A 42 -5.31 -25.62 -25.99
N ALA A 43 -4.82 -24.49 -25.49
CA ALA A 43 -3.74 -23.78 -26.16
C ALA A 43 -2.62 -24.82 -26.37
N THR A 44 -2.22 -25.04 -27.62
CA THR A 44 -1.03 -25.84 -27.92
C THR A 44 0.11 -25.34 -27.04
N ALA A 45 0.97 -26.21 -26.51
CA ALA A 45 2.04 -25.83 -25.58
C ALA A 45 2.90 -24.63 -26.05
N GLU A 46 2.94 -24.41 -27.36
CA GLU A 46 3.57 -23.27 -28.05
C GLU A 46 2.90 -21.89 -27.83
N LYS A 47 1.64 -21.86 -27.38
CA LYS A 47 0.83 -20.64 -27.16
C LYS A 47 0.50 -20.36 -25.69
N ALA A 48 0.98 -21.19 -24.76
CA ALA A 48 0.76 -20.97 -23.34
C ALA A 48 1.56 -19.75 -22.85
N TYR A 49 0.89 -18.81 -22.18
CA TYR A 49 1.51 -17.65 -21.55
C TYR A 49 1.07 -17.57 -20.08
N PRO A 50 1.99 -17.36 -19.12
CA PRO A 50 3.44 -17.33 -19.29
C PRO A 50 4.02 -18.70 -19.63
N ARG A 51 5.16 -18.71 -20.33
CA ARG A 51 5.89 -19.94 -20.64
C ARG A 51 6.48 -20.55 -19.35
N PRO A 52 6.19 -21.83 -19.01
CA PRO A 52 6.69 -22.47 -17.79
C PRO A 52 8.21 -22.49 -17.70
N LEU A 53 8.76 -22.36 -16.49
CA LEU A 53 10.21 -22.27 -16.28
C LEU A 53 10.94 -23.56 -16.68
N GLU A 54 10.32 -24.71 -16.48
CA GLU A 54 10.84 -26.05 -16.79
C GLU A 54 10.92 -26.29 -18.31
N SER A 55 10.19 -25.50 -19.10
CA SER A 55 10.22 -25.58 -20.56
C SER A 55 11.43 -24.86 -21.19
N TYR A 56 12.21 -24.13 -20.38
CA TYR A 56 13.48 -23.58 -20.80
C TYR A 56 14.58 -24.63 -20.63
N GLN A 57 15.29 -24.93 -21.70
CA GLN A 57 16.43 -25.86 -21.70
C GLN A 57 17.67 -25.17 -21.13
N ASP A 58 17.60 -24.79 -19.85
CA ASP A 58 18.67 -24.10 -19.14
C ASP A 58 19.86 -25.01 -18.82
N ASP A 59 19.66 -26.33 -18.91
CA ASP A 59 20.66 -27.35 -18.64
C ASP A 59 21.85 -27.21 -19.59
N GLY A 60 23.05 -27.04 -19.00
CA GLY A 60 24.28 -26.86 -19.77
C GLY A 60 24.58 -25.43 -20.22
N THR A 61 23.74 -24.43 -19.88
CA THR A 61 24.00 -23.01 -20.21
C THR A 61 24.75 -22.31 -19.06
N PRO A 62 26.06 -21.97 -19.21
CA PRO A 62 26.85 -21.41 -18.12
C PRO A 62 26.60 -19.90 -17.95
N GLY A 63 26.18 -19.49 -16.75
CA GLY A 63 26.03 -18.08 -16.36
C GLY A 63 24.60 -17.53 -16.47
N ILE A 64 24.30 -16.47 -15.71
CA ILE A 64 22.97 -15.84 -15.68
C ILE A 64 22.68 -15.16 -17.04
N TRP A 65 23.65 -14.43 -17.60
CA TRP A 65 23.45 -13.67 -18.83
C TRP A 65 23.10 -14.56 -20.04
N SER A 66 23.83 -15.66 -20.23
CA SER A 66 23.58 -16.61 -21.33
C SER A 66 22.20 -17.27 -21.21
N LYS A 67 21.78 -17.62 -19.99
CA LYS A 67 20.41 -18.11 -19.71
C LYS A 67 19.37 -17.07 -20.10
N LEU A 68 19.52 -15.81 -19.68
CA LEU A 68 18.58 -14.75 -20.01
C LEU A 68 18.47 -14.54 -21.53
N VAL A 69 19.60 -14.50 -22.24
CA VAL A 69 19.61 -14.36 -23.70
C VAL A 69 18.90 -15.54 -24.37
N SER A 70 19.19 -16.77 -23.95
CA SER A 70 18.53 -17.98 -24.48
C SER A 70 17.02 -17.95 -24.26
N ARG A 71 16.57 -17.62 -23.04
CA ARG A 71 15.14 -17.51 -22.69
C ARG A 71 14.43 -16.39 -23.47
N ALA A 72 15.11 -15.27 -23.72
CA ALA A 72 14.57 -14.16 -24.51
C ALA A 72 14.34 -14.55 -25.98
N TYR A 73 15.22 -15.36 -26.58
CA TYR A 73 15.00 -15.92 -27.92
C TYR A 73 13.88 -16.96 -27.94
N ALA A 74 13.80 -17.79 -26.88
CA ALA A 74 12.78 -18.84 -26.77
C ALA A 74 11.36 -18.27 -26.57
N GLU A 75 11.22 -17.11 -25.91
CA GLU A 75 9.94 -16.45 -25.71
C GLU A 75 10.08 -14.91 -25.83
N PRO A 76 10.09 -14.36 -27.06
CA PRO A 76 10.30 -12.92 -27.28
C PRO A 76 9.24 -12.04 -26.62
N PHE A 77 8.02 -12.56 -26.43
CA PHE A 77 6.96 -11.81 -25.77
C PHE A 77 7.31 -11.46 -24.32
N ASN A 78 8.09 -12.30 -23.62
CA ASN A 78 8.52 -12.02 -22.26
C ASN A 78 9.40 -10.76 -22.17
N VAL A 79 10.17 -10.46 -23.21
CA VAL A 79 10.95 -9.20 -23.28
C VAL A 79 10.00 -8.01 -23.37
N VAL A 80 8.96 -8.09 -24.21
CA VAL A 80 7.94 -7.04 -24.32
C VAL A 80 7.23 -6.83 -22.98
N ALA A 81 6.79 -7.92 -22.34
CA ALA A 81 6.17 -7.86 -21.02
C ALA A 81 7.09 -7.25 -19.95
N THR A 82 8.40 -7.54 -20.02
CA THR A 82 9.41 -6.97 -19.11
C THR A 82 9.62 -5.48 -19.37
N VAL A 83 9.67 -5.05 -20.63
CA VAL A 83 9.77 -3.62 -20.99
C VAL A 83 8.57 -2.84 -20.45
N LEU A 84 7.35 -3.35 -20.65
CA LEU A 84 6.14 -2.71 -20.13
C LEU A 84 6.13 -2.64 -18.60
N PHE A 85 6.59 -3.70 -17.93
CA PHE A 85 6.76 -3.74 -16.48
C PHE A 85 7.78 -2.70 -15.99
N VAL A 86 8.94 -2.58 -16.66
CA VAL A 86 9.94 -1.56 -16.35
C VAL A 86 9.40 -0.16 -16.61
N CYS A 87 8.64 0.06 -17.67
CA CYS A 87 7.98 1.34 -17.91
C CYS A 87 6.96 1.68 -16.81
N ALA A 88 6.24 0.70 -16.26
CA ALA A 88 5.38 0.90 -15.10
C ALA A 88 6.18 1.36 -13.87
N ILE A 89 7.29 0.70 -13.58
CA ILE A 89 8.22 1.10 -12.51
C ILE A 89 8.73 2.53 -12.74
N LEU A 90 9.17 2.85 -13.96
CA LEU A 90 9.64 4.19 -14.32
C LEU A 90 8.54 5.26 -14.17
N HIS A 91 7.30 4.91 -14.51
CA HIS A 91 6.13 5.77 -14.35
C HIS A 91 5.86 6.07 -12.86
N THR A 92 6.03 5.11 -11.95
CA THR A 92 5.89 5.34 -10.50
C THR A 92 6.81 6.46 -10.00
N PHE A 93 8.06 6.56 -10.49
CA PHE A 93 8.95 7.68 -10.13
C PHE A 93 8.50 9.02 -10.70
N MET A 94 7.76 9.01 -11.81
CA MET A 94 7.21 10.21 -12.43
C MET A 94 5.88 10.65 -11.82
N ALA A 95 5.21 9.79 -11.04
CA ALA A 95 3.89 10.03 -10.48
C ALA A 95 3.79 11.36 -9.70
N SER A 96 4.79 11.67 -8.86
CA SER A 96 4.82 12.96 -8.13
C SER A 96 4.88 14.17 -9.06
N LYS A 97 5.65 14.11 -10.15
CA LYS A 97 5.71 15.19 -11.16
C LYS A 97 4.40 15.32 -11.92
N LEU A 98 3.76 14.20 -12.24
CA LEU A 98 2.45 14.18 -12.89
C LEU A 98 1.36 14.77 -11.98
N MET A 99 1.41 14.48 -10.68
CA MET A 99 0.52 15.09 -9.69
C MET A 99 0.73 16.62 -9.59
N GLN A 100 1.97 17.09 -9.65
CA GLN A 100 2.25 18.54 -9.70
C GLN A 100 1.66 19.19 -10.97
N ILE A 101 1.76 18.50 -12.12
CA ILE A 101 1.11 18.96 -13.36
C ILE A 101 -0.42 18.99 -13.21
N ALA A 102 -1.00 18.02 -12.50
CA ALA A 102 -2.43 17.99 -12.20
C ALA A 102 -2.86 19.23 -11.41
N HIS A 103 -2.18 19.55 -10.32
CA HIS A 103 -2.45 20.75 -9.52
C HIS A 103 -2.26 22.05 -10.31
N HIS A 104 -1.29 22.11 -11.22
CA HIS A 104 -1.14 23.26 -12.12
C HIS A 104 -2.35 23.46 -13.04
N TYR A 105 -2.91 22.37 -13.58
CA TYR A 105 -4.12 22.46 -14.40
C TYR A 105 -5.38 22.71 -13.56
N GLU A 106 -5.43 22.23 -12.32
CA GLU A 106 -6.50 22.53 -11.35
C GLU A 106 -6.53 24.03 -11.03
N HIS A 107 -5.37 24.64 -10.76
CA HIS A 107 -5.26 26.08 -10.57
C HIS A 107 -5.71 26.87 -11.82
N LYS A 108 -5.34 26.42 -13.02
CA LYS A 108 -5.81 27.03 -14.28
C LYS A 108 -7.31 26.88 -14.48
N PHE A 109 -7.90 25.77 -14.04
CA PHE A 109 -9.33 25.55 -14.08
C PHE A 109 -10.08 26.51 -13.14
N GLU A 110 -9.55 26.74 -11.93
CA GLU A 110 -10.14 27.68 -10.96
C GLU A 110 -10.12 29.14 -11.43
N HIS A 111 -9.10 29.52 -12.22
CA HIS A 111 -8.91 30.88 -12.74
C HIS A 111 -9.39 31.07 -14.19
N ALA A 112 -10.03 30.05 -14.78
CA ALA A 112 -10.60 30.17 -16.12
C ALA A 112 -11.99 30.82 -16.04
N ASP A 113 -12.14 31.99 -16.65
CA ASP A 113 -13.44 32.65 -16.80
C ASP A 113 -14.39 31.83 -17.71
N ASP A 114 -15.68 31.76 -17.34
CA ASP A 114 -16.73 31.08 -18.13
C ASP A 114 -17.08 31.85 -19.42
N HIS A 115 -16.56 33.08 -19.60
CA HIS A 115 -16.82 33.91 -20.77
C HIS A 115 -15.78 33.65 -21.88
N ASP A 116 -15.98 32.58 -22.64
CA ASP A 116 -15.35 32.44 -23.96
C ASP A 116 -16.17 33.21 -25.01
N PRO A 117 -15.70 34.38 -25.51
CA PRO A 117 -16.40 35.17 -26.52
C PRO A 117 -16.43 34.48 -27.89
N ALA A 118 -15.67 33.39 -28.08
CA ALA A 118 -15.62 32.62 -29.31
C ALA A 118 -16.69 31.52 -29.40
N SER A 119 -17.57 31.39 -28.41
CA SER A 119 -18.69 30.43 -28.42
C SER A 119 -19.91 30.90 -29.26
N GLY A 120 -19.64 31.67 -30.32
CA GLY A 120 -20.55 31.80 -31.45
C GLY A 120 -20.61 30.47 -32.22
N HIS A 121 -21.56 29.63 -31.84
CA HIS A 121 -22.10 28.52 -32.65
C HIS A 121 -21.16 27.33 -32.95
N THR A 122 -21.03 26.39 -32.01
CA THR A 122 -21.27 24.95 -32.27
C THR A 122 -21.36 24.19 -30.95
N ARG A 123 -22.33 23.29 -30.82
CA ARG A 123 -22.59 22.49 -29.60
C ARG A 123 -21.52 21.38 -29.34
N ASP A 124 -20.43 21.38 -30.11
CA ASP A 124 -19.50 20.24 -30.28
C ASP A 124 -18.05 20.52 -29.82
N THR A 125 -17.69 21.76 -29.47
CA THR A 125 -16.34 22.09 -29.00
C THR A 125 -16.27 22.20 -27.48
N LEU A 126 -15.51 21.30 -26.84
CA LEU A 126 -15.18 21.33 -25.41
C LEU A 126 -14.70 22.72 -24.98
N SER A 127 -15.31 23.28 -23.94
CA SER A 127 -14.90 24.57 -23.35
C SER A 127 -13.44 24.51 -22.89
N THR A 128 -12.74 25.65 -22.90
CA THR A 128 -11.39 25.77 -22.33
C THR A 128 -11.32 25.24 -20.90
N LYS A 129 -12.39 25.47 -20.13
CA LYS A 129 -12.54 24.96 -18.76
C LYS A 129 -12.69 23.44 -18.70
N ASP A 130 -13.44 22.84 -19.63
CA ASP A 130 -13.53 21.38 -19.75
C ASP A 130 -12.18 20.75 -20.12
N LYS A 131 -11.41 21.39 -20.99
CA LYS A 131 -10.04 20.95 -21.33
C LYS A 131 -9.12 20.97 -20.11
N TYR A 132 -9.16 22.03 -19.29
CA TYR A 132 -8.36 22.09 -18.07
C TYR A 132 -8.82 21.06 -17.04
N ARG A 133 -10.13 20.88 -16.86
CA ARG A 133 -10.69 19.84 -15.98
C ARG A 133 -10.26 18.44 -16.40
N PHE A 134 -10.34 18.13 -17.69
CA PHE A 134 -9.91 16.84 -18.22
C PHE A 134 -8.41 16.63 -18.00
N LYS A 135 -7.58 17.62 -18.32
CA LYS A 135 -6.12 17.54 -18.11
C LYS A 135 -5.79 17.37 -16.62
N ALA A 136 -6.39 18.15 -15.73
CA ALA A 136 -6.20 18.01 -14.29
C ALA A 136 -6.56 16.59 -13.83
N THR A 137 -7.72 16.08 -14.25
CA THR A 137 -8.19 14.74 -13.89
C THR A 137 -7.28 13.63 -14.45
N LEU A 138 -6.86 13.76 -15.72
CA LEU A 138 -5.97 12.81 -16.38
C LEU A 138 -4.61 12.76 -15.68
N PHE A 139 -3.97 13.91 -15.47
CA PHE A 139 -2.66 13.96 -14.79
C PHE A 139 -2.76 13.56 -13.32
N HIS A 140 -3.88 13.84 -12.65
CA HIS A 140 -4.12 13.34 -11.29
C HIS A 140 -4.19 11.82 -11.28
N PHE A 141 -4.92 11.22 -12.21
CA PHE A 141 -5.02 9.76 -12.31
C PHE A 141 -3.68 9.11 -12.67
N LEU A 142 -2.94 9.68 -13.63
CA LEU A 142 -1.57 9.25 -13.97
C LEU A 142 -0.57 9.48 -12.83
N GLY A 143 -0.85 10.44 -11.94
CA GLY A 143 -0.04 10.76 -10.77
C GLY A 143 -0.36 9.93 -9.52
N GLU A 144 -1.42 9.13 -9.54
CA GLU A 144 -1.78 8.24 -8.43
C GLU A 144 -0.92 6.97 -8.51
N VAL A 145 -0.02 6.77 -7.54
CA VAL A 145 0.97 5.69 -7.57
C VAL A 145 0.34 4.30 -7.62
N GLU A 146 -0.81 4.13 -6.97
CA GLU A 146 -1.58 2.88 -6.95
C GLU A 146 -2.25 2.57 -8.30
N ALA A 147 -2.52 3.58 -9.14
CA ALA A 147 -3.13 3.39 -10.46
C ALA A 147 -2.10 3.01 -11.54
N VAL A 148 -0.81 3.30 -11.31
CA VAL A 148 0.26 3.18 -12.32
C VAL A 148 0.30 1.79 -12.95
N PHE A 149 0.41 0.73 -12.16
CA PHE A 149 0.48 -0.64 -12.69
C PHE A 149 -0.78 -1.03 -13.45
N GLY A 150 -1.95 -0.60 -12.98
CA GLY A 150 -3.20 -0.87 -13.68
C GLY A 150 -3.36 -0.12 -14.99
N ILE A 151 -2.81 1.09 -15.12
CA ILE A 151 -2.72 1.80 -16.41
C ILE A 151 -1.87 0.99 -17.40
N TRP A 152 -0.77 0.40 -16.93
CA TRP A 152 0.15 -0.40 -17.75
C TRP A 152 -0.37 -1.80 -18.10
N LEU A 153 -1.47 -2.25 -17.49
CA LEU A 153 -2.19 -3.44 -17.96
C LEU A 153 -2.78 -3.24 -19.35
N VAL A 154 -3.22 -2.03 -19.70
CA VAL A 154 -3.82 -1.76 -21.02
C VAL A 154 -2.86 -2.10 -22.16
N PRO A 155 -1.63 -1.53 -22.22
CA PRO A 155 -0.67 -1.92 -23.26
C PRO A 155 -0.21 -3.38 -23.12
N LEU A 156 -0.13 -3.94 -21.91
CA LEU A 156 0.20 -5.36 -21.72
C LEU A 156 -0.85 -6.26 -22.37
N PHE A 157 -2.13 -6.02 -22.11
CA PHE A 157 -3.23 -6.80 -22.65
C PHE A 157 -3.32 -6.67 -24.17
N ILE A 158 -3.16 -5.45 -24.70
CA ILE A 158 -3.06 -5.22 -26.14
C ILE A 158 -1.90 -6.04 -26.73
N ALA A 159 -0.74 -6.05 -26.09
CA ALA A 159 0.42 -6.80 -26.56
C ALA A 159 0.20 -8.32 -26.51
N ILE A 160 -0.41 -8.86 -25.44
CA ILE A 160 -0.76 -10.30 -25.36
C ILE A 160 -1.73 -10.66 -26.49
N ILE A 161 -2.80 -9.89 -26.66
CA ILE A 161 -3.82 -10.16 -27.69
C ILE A 161 -3.18 -10.08 -29.09
N ALA A 162 -2.34 -9.08 -29.36
CA ALA A 162 -1.72 -8.88 -30.66
C ALA A 162 -0.68 -9.97 -31.01
N MET A 163 0.10 -10.43 -30.03
CA MET A 163 1.24 -11.35 -30.27
C MET A 163 0.93 -12.82 -29.97
N LYS A 164 0.01 -13.09 -29.03
CA LYS A 164 -0.35 -14.45 -28.57
C LYS A 164 -1.81 -14.82 -28.88
N GLY A 165 -2.68 -13.82 -29.09
CA GLY A 165 -4.09 -14.00 -29.42
C GLY A 165 -5.01 -13.96 -28.20
N TRP A 166 -6.32 -13.85 -28.46
CA TRP A 166 -7.36 -13.75 -27.43
C TRP A 166 -7.38 -14.94 -26.46
N GLY A 167 -7.21 -16.17 -26.96
CA GLY A 167 -7.25 -17.38 -26.12
C GLY A 167 -6.15 -17.42 -25.05
N SER A 168 -4.91 -17.05 -25.40
CA SER A 168 -3.80 -16.95 -24.44
C SER A 168 -4.03 -15.82 -23.44
N PHE A 169 -4.60 -14.70 -23.88
CA PHE A 169 -4.98 -13.59 -23.00
C PHE A 169 -6.02 -14.02 -21.95
N THR A 170 -7.13 -14.61 -22.39
CA THR A 170 -8.19 -15.04 -21.46
C THR A 170 -7.68 -16.11 -20.51
N HIS A 171 -6.96 -17.12 -21.02
CA HIS A 171 -6.36 -18.16 -20.18
C HIS A 171 -5.44 -17.55 -19.12
N TYR A 172 -4.58 -16.60 -19.51
CA TYR A 172 -3.67 -15.95 -18.58
C TYR A 172 -4.44 -15.23 -17.46
N VAL A 173 -5.36 -14.34 -17.82
CA VAL A 173 -6.13 -13.53 -16.85
C VAL A 173 -6.96 -14.41 -15.91
N THR A 174 -7.51 -15.53 -16.38
CA THR A 174 -8.30 -16.45 -15.55
C THR A 174 -7.44 -17.42 -14.72
N SER A 175 -6.18 -17.63 -15.10
CA SER A 175 -5.23 -18.48 -14.35
C SER A 175 -4.58 -17.75 -13.17
N VAL A 176 -4.71 -16.43 -13.11
CA VAL A 176 -4.15 -15.61 -12.04
C VAL A 176 -5.05 -15.68 -10.80
N HIS A 177 -4.40 -15.82 -9.64
CA HIS A 177 -5.02 -15.77 -8.32
C HIS A 177 -5.14 -14.31 -7.84
N TYR A 178 -6.34 -13.92 -7.42
CA TYR A 178 -6.69 -12.56 -6.96
C TYR A 178 -7.10 -12.52 -5.48
N GLU A 179 -6.93 -13.64 -4.78
CA GLU A 179 -7.34 -13.83 -3.41
C GLU A 179 -6.67 -12.80 -2.48
N GLU A 180 -5.36 -12.61 -2.61
CA GLU A 180 -4.59 -11.66 -1.81
C GLU A 180 -5.04 -10.20 -2.03
N PRO A 181 -5.11 -9.66 -3.28
CA PRO A 181 -5.67 -8.33 -3.53
C PRO A 181 -7.07 -8.11 -2.94
N VAL A 182 -7.98 -9.07 -3.11
CA VAL A 182 -9.37 -8.96 -2.61
C VAL A 182 -9.40 -8.96 -1.09
N PHE A 183 -8.61 -9.84 -0.46
CA PHE A 183 -8.47 -9.87 0.99
C PHE A 183 -7.95 -8.53 1.53
N VAL A 184 -6.93 -7.94 0.90
CA VAL A 184 -6.37 -6.63 1.28
C VAL A 184 -7.42 -5.53 1.20
N ILE A 185 -8.24 -5.47 0.14
CA ILE A 185 -9.35 -4.49 0.03
C ILE A 185 -10.27 -4.59 1.25
N VAL A 186 -10.72 -5.81 1.55
CA VAL A 186 -11.71 -6.06 2.60
C VAL A 186 -11.15 -5.72 3.99
N ILE A 187 -9.96 -6.24 4.32
CA ILE A 187 -9.38 -6.02 5.65
C ILE A 187 -8.99 -4.56 5.86
N MET A 188 -8.44 -3.88 4.85
CA MET A 188 -8.12 -2.45 4.94
C MET A 188 -9.36 -1.58 5.05
N ALA A 189 -10.44 -1.90 4.34
CA ALA A 189 -11.70 -1.18 4.44
C ALA A 189 -12.24 -1.24 5.88
N MET A 190 -12.30 -2.43 6.48
CA MET A 190 -12.74 -2.59 7.88
C MET A 190 -11.78 -1.93 8.87
N ALA A 191 -10.46 -2.10 8.70
CA ALA A 191 -9.43 -1.57 9.60
C ALA A 191 -9.37 -0.03 9.60
N SER A 192 -9.66 0.59 8.46
CA SER A 192 -9.70 2.06 8.32
C SER A 192 -11.01 2.68 8.80
N SER A 193 -11.96 1.87 9.29
CA SER A 193 -13.21 2.37 9.87
C SER A 193 -12.96 3.15 11.17
N ARG A 194 -13.75 4.20 11.38
CA ARG A 194 -13.59 5.06 12.56
C ARG A 194 -13.73 4.37 13.91
N PRO A 195 -14.62 3.37 14.10
CA PRO A 195 -14.66 2.59 15.35
C PRO A 195 -13.31 1.91 15.66
N VAL A 196 -12.64 1.33 14.65
CA VAL A 196 -11.32 0.69 14.81
C VAL A 196 -10.25 1.74 15.10
N LEU A 197 -10.26 2.86 14.38
CA LEU A 197 -9.30 3.95 14.63
C LEU A 197 -9.47 4.55 16.05
N GLN A 198 -10.71 4.71 16.54
CA GLN A 198 -10.98 5.21 17.88
C GLN A 198 -10.50 4.22 18.95
N PHE A 199 -10.67 2.92 18.72
CA PHE A 199 -10.15 1.89 19.62
C PHE A 199 -8.62 1.97 19.73
N ALA A 200 -7.93 2.03 18.59
CA ALA A 200 -6.48 2.16 18.54
C ALA A 200 -5.97 3.47 19.18
N GLU A 201 -6.64 4.61 18.91
CA GLU A 201 -6.36 5.89 19.57
C GLU A 201 -6.50 5.78 21.11
N GLY A 202 -7.52 5.07 21.60
CA GLY A 202 -7.71 4.80 23.02
C GLY A 202 -6.59 3.97 23.65
N MET A 203 -6.05 2.98 22.93
CA MET A 203 -4.89 2.20 23.39
C MET A 203 -3.63 3.06 23.49
N LEU A 204 -3.38 3.90 22.49
CA LEU A 204 -2.26 4.86 22.52
C LEU A 204 -2.40 5.84 23.69
N ALA A 205 -3.59 6.39 23.90
CA ALA A 205 -3.85 7.31 25.01
C ALA A 205 -3.58 6.67 26.38
N ARG A 206 -3.99 5.41 26.58
CA ARG A 206 -3.71 4.66 27.80
C ARG A 206 -2.20 4.50 28.01
N PHE A 207 -1.46 4.11 26.97
CA PHE A 207 0.00 3.97 27.06
C PHE A 207 0.70 5.30 27.34
N ALA A 208 0.31 6.39 26.68
CA ALA A 208 0.83 7.72 26.95
C ALA A 208 0.51 8.18 28.39
N GLY A 209 -0.63 7.76 28.95
CA GLY A 209 -1.03 8.01 30.33
C GLY A 209 -0.04 7.48 31.37
N LEU A 210 0.62 6.34 31.12
CA LEU A 210 1.67 5.80 32.00
C LEU A 210 2.86 6.79 32.13
N GLY A 211 3.14 7.55 31.08
CA GLY A 211 4.19 8.59 31.05
C GLY A 211 3.68 10.00 31.37
N ARG A 212 2.58 10.11 32.13
CA ARG A 212 1.91 11.38 32.51
C ARG A 212 1.48 12.22 31.30
N SER A 213 1.24 11.59 30.15
CA SER A 213 0.79 12.27 28.92
C SER A 213 1.70 13.42 28.46
N THR A 214 2.99 13.38 28.81
CA THR A 214 3.98 14.34 28.30
C THR A 214 4.14 14.21 26.78
N PRO A 215 4.62 15.25 26.06
CA PRO A 215 4.93 15.13 24.63
C PRO A 215 5.85 13.94 24.31
N GLY A 216 6.84 13.67 25.18
CA GLY A 216 7.71 12.52 25.05
C GLY A 216 7.00 11.17 25.25
N ALA A 217 6.06 11.08 26.21
CA ALA A 217 5.26 9.87 26.41
C ALA A 217 4.32 9.60 25.24
N TRP A 218 3.69 10.64 24.70
CA TRP A 218 2.89 10.52 23.48
C TRP A 218 3.74 10.11 22.28
N TRP A 219 4.90 10.73 22.09
CA TRP A 219 5.82 10.41 21.00
C TRP A 219 6.26 8.94 21.06
N LEU A 220 6.68 8.45 22.24
CA LEU A 220 7.05 7.04 22.44
C LEU A 220 5.87 6.10 22.25
N SER A 221 4.68 6.45 22.76
CA SER A 221 3.48 5.64 22.59
C SER A 221 3.10 5.53 21.12
N ILE A 222 3.06 6.64 20.39
CA ILE A 222 2.70 6.67 18.98
C ILE A 222 3.70 5.87 18.14
N LEU A 223 5.01 6.05 18.35
CA LEU A 223 6.04 5.40 17.54
C LEU A 223 6.36 3.96 17.95
N THR A 224 5.87 3.50 19.11
CA THR A 224 6.07 2.11 19.56
C THR A 224 4.79 1.32 19.41
N VAL A 225 3.74 1.72 20.14
CA VAL A 225 2.49 0.98 20.20
C VAL A 225 1.72 1.12 18.90
N GLY A 226 1.74 2.29 18.26
CA GLY A 226 1.04 2.52 17.00
C GLY A 226 1.48 1.56 15.88
N PRO A 227 2.79 1.49 15.56
CA PRO A 227 3.35 0.49 14.67
C PRO A 227 3.00 -0.96 15.02
N ILE A 228 3.11 -1.35 16.28
CA ILE A 228 2.77 -2.72 16.71
C ILE A 228 1.27 -3.01 16.52
N LEU A 229 0.40 -2.03 16.78
CA LEU A 229 -1.03 -2.13 16.50
C LEU A 229 -1.31 -2.29 15.00
N GLY A 230 -0.42 -1.81 14.13
CA GLY A 230 -0.46 -2.03 12.69
C GLY A 230 -0.64 -3.51 12.32
N SER A 231 0.01 -4.42 13.05
CA SER A 231 -0.16 -5.87 12.87
C SER A 231 -1.56 -6.41 13.21
N PHE A 232 -2.39 -5.66 13.91
CA PHE A 232 -3.74 -6.10 14.30
C PHE A 232 -4.83 -5.36 13.54
N ILE A 233 -4.54 -4.15 13.06
CA ILE A 233 -5.48 -3.37 12.26
C ILE A 233 -5.11 -3.43 10.78
N THR A 234 -4.05 -2.75 10.36
CA THR A 234 -3.33 -2.77 9.08
C THR A 234 -2.33 -1.59 9.09
N GLU A 235 -1.30 -1.62 8.25
CA GLU A 235 -0.33 -0.51 8.17
C GLU A 235 -0.94 0.85 7.77
N PRO A 236 -1.85 0.94 6.76
CA PRO A 236 -2.46 2.23 6.37
C PRO A 236 -3.30 2.87 7.49
N ALA A 237 -4.03 2.04 8.24
CA ALA A 237 -4.81 2.50 9.39
C ALA A 237 -3.91 3.00 10.52
N ALA A 238 -2.87 2.23 10.87
CA ALA A 238 -1.89 2.64 11.88
C ALA A 238 -1.15 3.93 11.49
N MET A 239 -0.71 4.06 10.23
CA MET A 239 -0.04 5.27 9.74
C MET A 239 -0.92 6.50 9.90
N THR A 240 -2.19 6.41 9.51
CA THR A 240 -3.14 7.52 9.58
C THR A 240 -3.32 8.03 11.00
N ILE A 241 -3.52 7.13 11.98
CA ILE A 241 -3.69 7.50 13.38
C ILE A 241 -2.40 8.10 13.94
N CYS A 242 -1.27 7.43 13.71
CA CYS A 242 0.02 7.88 14.21
C CYS A 242 0.38 9.27 13.66
N ALA A 243 0.20 9.49 12.36
CA ALA A 243 0.44 10.78 11.73
C ALA A 243 -0.49 11.87 12.28
N LEU A 244 -1.79 11.60 12.43
CA LEU A 244 -2.73 12.57 13.02
C LEU A 244 -2.40 12.91 14.48
N LEU A 245 -2.05 11.91 15.28
CA LEU A 245 -1.69 12.14 16.68
C LEU A 245 -0.35 12.87 16.80
N LEU A 246 0.64 12.54 15.97
CA LEU A 246 1.90 13.28 15.91
C LEU A 246 1.67 14.73 15.47
N ALA A 247 0.84 14.97 14.45
CA ALA A 247 0.49 16.32 13.99
C ALA A 247 -0.02 17.18 15.15
N ASN A 248 -0.98 16.65 15.90
CA ASN A 248 -1.68 17.38 16.95
C ASN A 248 -0.91 17.49 18.27
N ARG A 249 -0.14 16.46 18.64
CA ARG A 249 0.51 16.35 19.97
C ARG A 249 2.00 16.70 19.97
N PHE A 250 2.64 16.61 18.81
CA PHE A 250 4.09 16.71 18.70
C PHE A 250 4.51 17.80 17.71
N TYR A 251 4.07 17.74 16.45
CA TYR A 251 4.45 18.73 15.43
C TYR A 251 3.81 20.11 15.66
N SER A 252 2.65 20.17 16.31
CA SER A 252 2.01 21.42 16.76
C SER A 252 2.89 22.21 17.74
N LEU A 253 3.79 21.56 18.47
CA LEU A 253 4.75 22.19 19.37
C LEU A 253 5.97 22.79 18.64
N ASN A 254 5.96 22.72 17.30
CA ASN A 254 7.00 23.21 16.40
C ASN A 254 8.43 22.76 16.77
N PRO A 255 8.69 21.43 16.79
CA PRO A 255 10.02 20.88 17.06
C PRO A 255 11.05 21.32 15.99
N SER A 256 12.34 21.13 16.28
CA SER A 256 13.40 21.42 15.32
C SER A 256 13.28 20.58 14.05
N ASP A 257 13.77 21.10 12.92
CA ASP A 257 13.78 20.36 11.65
C ASP A 257 14.46 18.99 11.78
N LYS A 258 15.54 18.89 12.56
CA LYS A 258 16.23 17.62 12.79
C LYS A 258 15.31 16.59 13.44
N LEU A 259 14.62 16.98 14.50
CA LEU A 259 13.71 16.09 15.22
C LEU A 259 12.44 15.78 14.39
N LYS A 260 11.95 16.73 13.57
CA LYS A 260 10.85 16.50 12.61
C LYS A 260 11.18 15.37 11.64
N TYR A 261 12.30 15.47 10.92
CA TYR A 261 12.69 14.45 9.95
C TYR A 261 13.09 13.13 10.61
N ALA A 262 13.73 13.17 11.78
CA ALA A 262 14.02 11.98 12.57
C ALA A 262 12.73 11.23 12.98
N THR A 263 11.73 11.96 13.46
CA THR A 263 10.41 11.40 13.83
C THR A 263 9.69 10.83 12.62
N LEU A 264 9.71 11.53 11.48
CA LEU A 264 9.06 11.06 10.25
C LEU A 264 9.71 9.78 9.71
N GLY A 265 11.03 9.72 9.63
CA GLY A 265 11.75 8.52 9.17
C GLY A 265 11.52 7.34 10.11
N LEU A 266 11.54 7.58 11.42
CA LEU A 266 11.25 6.56 12.43
C LEU A 266 9.80 6.05 12.35
N LEU A 267 8.83 6.94 12.11
CA LEU A 267 7.44 6.56 11.88
C LEU A 267 7.30 5.62 10.68
N PHE A 268 7.90 5.98 9.54
CA PHE A 268 7.79 5.21 8.30
C PHE A 268 8.42 3.83 8.45
N VAL A 269 9.64 3.76 8.99
CA VAL A 269 10.31 2.47 9.23
C VAL A 269 9.54 1.63 10.23
N ASN A 270 9.13 2.21 11.37
CA ASN A 270 8.42 1.44 12.39
C ASN A 270 7.09 0.91 11.87
N ILE A 271 6.29 1.70 11.13
CA ILE A 271 5.01 1.23 10.56
C ILE A 271 5.27 0.04 9.61
N SER A 272 6.27 0.15 8.74
CA SER A 272 6.61 -0.88 7.75
C SER A 272 7.04 -2.21 8.37
N VAL A 273 7.78 -2.20 9.48
CA VAL A 273 8.16 -3.43 10.20
C VAL A 273 7.14 -3.84 11.26
N GLY A 274 6.35 -2.90 11.77
CA GLY A 274 5.36 -3.11 12.82
C GLY A 274 4.16 -3.92 12.35
N GLY A 275 3.95 -4.05 11.04
CA GLY A 275 2.93 -4.90 10.41
C GLY A 275 3.29 -6.39 10.33
N THR A 276 4.49 -6.81 10.75
CA THR A 276 4.98 -8.18 10.53
C THR A 276 4.78 -9.13 11.72
N LEU A 277 3.93 -8.79 12.70
CA LEU A 277 3.58 -9.73 13.78
C LEU A 277 2.45 -10.68 13.34
N THR A 278 1.69 -10.34 12.30
CA THR A 278 0.64 -11.21 11.74
C THR A 278 0.81 -11.33 10.23
N HIS A 279 0.22 -12.37 9.65
CA HIS A 279 0.32 -12.66 8.21
C HIS A 279 -0.64 -11.84 7.34
N PHE A 280 -1.56 -11.07 7.95
CA PHE A 280 -2.67 -10.41 7.24
C PHE A 280 -2.58 -8.87 7.21
N ALA A 281 -1.70 -8.28 8.02
CA ALA A 281 -1.73 -6.83 8.29
C ALA A 281 -0.92 -5.99 7.29
N ALA A 282 0.18 -6.54 6.79
CA ALA A 282 1.08 -5.88 5.86
C ALA A 282 0.89 -6.46 4.45
N PRO A 283 0.58 -5.63 3.43
CA PRO A 283 0.52 -6.06 2.04
C PRO A 283 1.69 -6.96 1.58
N PRO A 284 2.98 -6.66 1.88
CA PRO A 284 4.08 -7.54 1.46
C PRO A 284 3.98 -8.97 2.02
N VAL A 285 3.47 -9.12 3.25
CA VAL A 285 3.30 -10.43 3.87
C VAL A 285 2.09 -11.15 3.27
N VAL A 286 0.98 -10.45 3.09
CA VAL A 286 -0.24 -11.02 2.51
C VAL A 286 0.03 -11.60 1.12
N MET A 287 0.78 -10.88 0.29
CA MET A 287 1.10 -11.29 -1.10
C MET A 287 1.89 -12.60 -1.22
N VAL A 288 2.46 -13.09 -0.12
CA VAL A 288 3.29 -14.30 -0.11
C VAL A 288 2.80 -15.35 0.89
N ALA A 289 1.87 -14.99 1.79
CA ALA A 289 1.45 -15.84 2.90
C ALA A 289 0.91 -17.20 2.42
N SER A 290 -0.03 -17.19 1.47
CA SER A 290 -0.58 -18.45 0.93
C SER A 290 0.49 -19.25 0.20
N LYS A 291 1.29 -18.60 -0.65
CA LYS A 291 2.31 -19.25 -1.48
C LYS A 291 3.44 -19.88 -0.67
N TRP A 292 3.83 -19.27 0.44
CA TRP A 292 4.88 -19.77 1.32
C TRP A 292 4.35 -20.54 2.53
N GLY A 293 3.03 -20.66 2.67
CA GLY A 293 2.38 -21.33 3.80
C GLY A 293 2.66 -20.64 5.14
N TRP A 294 2.77 -19.31 5.14
CA TRP A 294 3.04 -18.54 6.34
C TRP A 294 1.75 -18.16 7.05
N ASP A 295 1.74 -18.39 8.37
CA ASP A 295 0.66 -18.04 9.28
C ASP A 295 1.15 -17.07 10.37
N THR A 296 0.26 -16.67 11.28
CA THR A 296 0.62 -15.76 12.37
C THR A 296 1.73 -16.33 13.29
N PRO A 297 1.71 -17.60 13.72
CA PRO A 297 2.83 -18.21 14.44
C PRO A 297 4.18 -18.05 13.74
N MET A 298 4.27 -18.36 12.45
CA MET A 298 5.49 -18.18 11.66
C MET A 298 5.97 -16.72 11.71
N MET A 299 5.05 -15.78 11.49
CA MET A 299 5.36 -14.36 11.50
C MET A 299 5.88 -13.89 12.86
N ILE A 300 5.24 -14.32 13.96
CA ILE A 300 5.68 -13.98 15.32
C ILE A 300 7.09 -14.50 15.57
N MET A 301 7.37 -15.77 15.26
CA MET A 301 8.64 -16.43 15.57
C MET A 301 9.81 -15.84 14.76
N HIS A 302 9.60 -15.55 13.47
CA HIS A 302 10.69 -15.11 12.60
C HIS A 302 10.84 -13.59 12.47
N PHE A 303 9.76 -12.82 12.61
CA PHE A 303 9.77 -11.37 12.40
C PHE A 303 9.22 -10.57 13.57
N GLY A 304 8.09 -10.96 14.14
CA GLY A 304 7.28 -10.14 15.03
C GLY A 304 8.04 -9.65 16.28
N TRP A 305 8.63 -10.57 17.04
CA TRP A 305 9.37 -10.17 18.24
C TRP A 305 10.67 -9.41 17.90
N LYS A 306 11.32 -9.75 16.78
CA LYS A 306 12.52 -9.03 16.29
C LYS A 306 12.20 -7.60 15.90
N ALA A 307 11.06 -7.39 15.24
CA ALA A 307 10.53 -6.06 14.90
C ALA A 307 10.25 -5.25 16.17
N VAL A 308 9.59 -5.85 17.18
CA VAL A 308 9.34 -5.17 18.47
C VAL A 308 10.64 -4.76 19.15
N VAL A 309 11.64 -5.65 19.22
CA VAL A 309 12.96 -5.34 19.79
C VAL A 309 13.64 -4.21 19.01
N GLY A 310 13.64 -4.28 17.68
CA GLY A 310 14.20 -3.24 16.81
C GLY A 310 13.52 -1.88 17.02
N ILE A 311 12.19 -1.84 17.08
CA ILE A 311 11.39 -0.63 17.36
C ILE A 311 11.78 -0.04 18.71
N LEU A 312 11.88 -0.86 19.75
CA LEU A 312 12.27 -0.39 21.08
C LEU A 312 13.69 0.21 21.08
N ILE A 313 14.64 -0.44 20.42
CA ILE A 313 16.03 0.05 20.32
C ILE A 313 16.09 1.37 19.55
N ALA A 314 15.46 1.44 18.38
CA ALA A 314 15.47 2.64 17.55
C ALA A 314 14.77 3.83 18.25
N ASN A 315 13.61 3.58 18.86
CA ASN A 315 12.86 4.61 19.58
C ASN A 315 13.63 5.09 20.81
N ALA A 316 14.25 4.19 21.57
CA ALA A 316 15.07 4.57 22.72
C ALA A 316 16.27 5.42 22.29
N LEU A 317 16.98 5.00 21.25
CA LEU A 317 18.12 5.76 20.70
C LEU A 317 17.71 7.20 20.34
N TYR A 318 16.66 7.34 19.53
CA TYR A 318 16.19 8.66 19.09
C TYR A 318 15.69 9.49 20.28
N PHE A 319 14.95 8.88 21.20
CA PHE A 319 14.49 9.56 22.40
C PHE A 319 15.65 10.08 23.25
N PHE A 320 16.72 9.30 23.44
CA PHE A 320 17.89 9.74 24.20
C PHE A 320 18.67 10.86 23.50
N VAL A 321 18.82 10.79 22.17
CA VAL A 321 19.47 11.84 21.37
C VAL A 321 18.74 13.18 21.51
N PHE A 322 17.40 13.16 21.48
CA PHE A 322 16.57 14.37 21.52
C PHE A 322 15.94 14.68 22.89
N ARG A 323 16.38 13.99 23.96
CA ARG A 323 15.75 14.10 25.30
C ARG A 323 15.67 15.52 25.86
N THR A 324 16.67 16.35 25.55
CA THR A 324 16.72 17.74 26.04
C THR A 324 15.69 18.61 25.33
N GLU A 325 15.57 18.46 24.02
CA GLU A 325 14.55 19.15 23.21
C GLU A 325 13.14 18.69 23.61
N MET A 326 12.93 17.39 23.81
CA MET A 326 11.64 16.84 24.28
C MET A 326 11.21 17.40 25.65
N LYS A 327 12.17 17.65 26.56
CA LYS A 327 11.89 18.31 27.83
C LYS A 327 11.51 19.79 27.65
N GLN A 328 12.13 20.49 26.71
CA GLN A 328 11.79 21.88 26.40
C GLN A 328 10.38 21.99 25.82
N LEU A 329 10.01 21.09 24.90
CA LEU A 329 8.66 21.04 24.32
C LEU A 329 7.58 20.81 25.39
N ALA A 330 7.88 20.05 26.44
CA ALA A 330 6.96 19.80 27.56
C ALA A 330 6.71 21.03 28.46
N GLN A 331 7.63 22.00 28.48
CA GLN A 331 7.49 23.21 29.29
C GLN A 331 6.60 24.28 28.64
N GLY A 332 6.36 24.18 27.32
CA GLY A 332 5.52 25.11 26.56
C GLY A 332 4.02 24.75 26.52
N THR A 333 3.60 23.70 27.21
CA THR A 333 2.25 23.13 27.05
C THR A 333 1.18 23.89 27.86
N THR A 334 0.40 24.75 27.19
CA THR A 334 -0.90 25.26 27.66
C THR A 334 -1.93 25.04 26.55
N GLY A 335 -2.38 23.79 26.39
CA GLY A 335 -3.34 23.47 25.34
C GLY A 335 -4.09 22.18 25.63
N GLU A 336 -5.35 22.34 26.05
CA GLU A 336 -6.35 21.27 25.98
C GLU A 336 -6.45 20.74 24.54
N PRO A 337 -6.51 19.42 24.33
CA PRO A 337 -6.74 18.87 23.00
C PRO A 337 -8.07 19.34 22.42
N GLN A 338 -8.02 20.01 21.27
CA GLN A 338 -9.21 20.36 20.53
C GLN A 338 -9.87 19.12 19.93
N GLY A 339 -11.16 18.96 20.26
CA GLY A 339 -12.10 18.11 19.54
C GLY A 339 -12.69 17.01 20.41
N ILE A 340 -13.81 17.31 21.10
CA ILE A 340 -14.74 16.30 21.63
C ILE A 340 -15.33 15.57 20.42
N ARG A 341 -14.64 14.53 19.93
CA ARG A 341 -15.20 13.59 18.96
C ARG A 341 -16.33 12.86 19.66
N ARG A 342 -17.49 12.75 19.01
CA ARG A 342 -18.61 11.96 19.57
C ARG A 342 -18.13 10.53 19.83
N PRO A 343 -18.22 10.04 21.07
CA PRO A 343 -17.75 8.69 21.39
C PRO A 343 -18.62 7.66 20.67
N ILE A 344 -17.98 6.78 19.90
CA ILE A 344 -18.66 5.63 19.28
C ILE A 344 -19.01 4.61 20.37
N PRO A 345 -20.25 4.07 20.39
CA PRO A 345 -20.64 3.02 21.33
C PRO A 345 -19.72 1.80 21.28
N ALA A 346 -19.35 1.27 22.45
CA ALA A 346 -18.39 0.17 22.57
C ALA A 346 -18.82 -1.11 21.84
N TRP A 347 -20.13 -1.37 21.75
CA TRP A 347 -20.65 -2.54 21.02
C TRP A 347 -20.41 -2.42 19.51
N ILE A 348 -20.45 -1.21 18.93
CA ILE A 348 -20.14 -1.00 17.50
C ILE A 348 -18.67 -1.29 17.24
N ILE A 349 -17.78 -0.84 18.14
CA ILE A 349 -16.35 -1.16 18.09
C ILE A 349 -16.18 -2.69 18.15
N GLY A 350 -16.87 -3.37 19.08
CA GLY A 350 -16.85 -4.82 19.21
C GLY A 350 -17.28 -5.55 17.93
N VAL A 351 -18.34 -5.08 17.26
CA VAL A 351 -18.80 -5.66 15.99
C VAL A 351 -17.76 -5.50 14.89
N HIS A 352 -17.14 -4.31 14.75
CA HIS A 352 -16.09 -4.08 13.75
C HIS A 352 -14.88 -5.02 13.97
N LEU A 353 -14.39 -5.09 15.20
CA LEU A 353 -13.28 -5.98 15.56
C LEU A 353 -13.66 -7.45 15.35
N GLY A 354 -14.91 -7.82 15.61
CA GLY A 354 -15.45 -9.16 15.34
C GLY A 354 -15.44 -9.51 13.85
N PHE A 355 -15.89 -8.61 12.98
CA PHE A 355 -15.85 -8.81 11.52
C PHE A 355 -14.42 -8.89 10.97
N MET A 356 -13.49 -8.09 11.52
CA MET A 356 -12.07 -8.19 11.18
C MET A 356 -11.50 -9.56 11.59
N ALA A 357 -11.74 -10.00 12.83
CA ALA A 357 -11.31 -11.30 13.32
C ALA A 357 -11.91 -12.46 12.50
N TRP A 358 -13.20 -12.38 12.17
CA TRP A 358 -13.88 -13.33 11.28
C TRP A 358 -13.20 -13.40 9.92
N THR A 359 -12.93 -12.24 9.30
CA THR A 359 -12.30 -12.16 7.98
C THR A 359 -10.93 -12.82 7.96
N VAL A 360 -10.12 -12.60 8.99
CA VAL A 360 -8.81 -13.26 9.13
C VAL A 360 -8.99 -14.78 9.32
N PHE A 361 -9.95 -15.19 10.14
CA PHE A 361 -10.21 -16.62 10.40
C PHE A 361 -10.64 -17.37 9.13
N VAL A 362 -11.45 -16.75 8.28
CA VAL A 362 -11.93 -17.36 7.03
C VAL A 362 -11.11 -16.95 5.80
N ALA A 363 -9.90 -16.38 5.97
CA ALA A 363 -9.10 -15.82 4.87
C ALA A 363 -8.82 -16.83 3.73
N HIS A 364 -8.74 -18.12 4.05
CA HIS A 364 -8.58 -19.20 3.06
C HIS A 364 -9.83 -19.50 2.23
N TYR A 365 -11.01 -19.00 2.64
CA TYR A 365 -12.30 -19.21 1.98
C TYR A 365 -12.83 -17.88 1.43
N MET A 366 -12.34 -17.48 0.26
CA MET A 366 -12.66 -16.18 -0.37
C MET A 366 -14.18 -15.87 -0.46
N PRO A 367 -15.08 -16.83 -0.78
CA PRO A 367 -16.51 -16.56 -0.76
C PRO A 367 -17.04 -16.12 0.61
N LEU A 368 -16.54 -16.69 1.71
CA LEU A 368 -16.93 -16.30 3.07
C LEU A 368 -16.40 -14.92 3.46
N VAL A 369 -15.20 -14.55 2.98
CA VAL A 369 -14.64 -13.20 3.14
C VAL A 369 -15.55 -12.17 2.50
N ILE A 370 -15.93 -12.39 1.23
CA ILE A 370 -16.80 -11.47 0.48
C ILE A 370 -18.18 -11.38 1.12
N MET A 371 -18.81 -12.52 1.45
CA MET A 371 -20.13 -12.53 2.09
C MET A 371 -20.11 -11.86 3.47
N GLY A 372 -19.06 -12.09 4.26
CA GLY A 372 -18.84 -11.41 5.53
C GLY A 372 -18.69 -9.90 5.35
N PHE A 373 -17.96 -9.45 4.32
CA PHE A 373 -17.81 -8.04 4.01
C PHE A 373 -19.12 -7.39 3.56
N LEU A 374 -19.93 -8.06 2.74
CA LEU A 374 -21.26 -7.56 2.34
C LEU A 374 -22.19 -7.41 3.55
N LEU A 375 -22.17 -8.39 4.47
CA LEU A 375 -22.92 -8.29 5.73
C LEU A 375 -22.41 -7.13 6.60
N PHE A 376 -21.10 -6.92 6.64
CA PHE A 376 -20.49 -5.78 7.32
C PHE A 376 -20.93 -4.44 6.71
N LEU A 377 -20.99 -4.32 5.38
CA LEU A 377 -21.52 -3.13 4.71
C LEU A 377 -22.99 -2.88 5.05
N ALA A 378 -23.82 -3.93 5.10
CA ALA A 378 -25.21 -3.82 5.54
C ALA A 378 -25.31 -3.34 6.99
N PHE A 379 -24.41 -3.83 7.86
CA PHE A 379 -24.29 -3.36 9.24
C PHE A 379 -23.91 -1.88 9.32
N LEU A 380 -22.94 -1.41 8.50
CA LEU A 380 -22.57 0.01 8.42
C LEU A 380 -23.78 0.87 8.04
N GLU A 381 -24.52 0.47 7.01
CA GLU A 381 -25.71 1.19 6.53
C GLU A 381 -26.78 1.28 7.64
N ALA A 382 -27.05 0.17 8.32
CA ALA A 382 -28.01 0.09 9.41
C ALA A 382 -27.63 0.94 10.64
N THR A 383 -26.35 1.30 10.79
CA THR A 383 -25.82 2.01 11.96
C THR A 383 -25.20 3.37 11.62
N THR A 384 -25.46 3.92 10.44
CA THR A 384 -24.98 5.24 9.98
C THR A 384 -25.27 6.39 10.95
N ALA A 385 -26.34 6.31 11.75
CA ALA A 385 -26.64 7.31 12.79
C ALA A 385 -25.60 7.33 13.93
N MET A 386 -24.85 6.24 14.12
CA MET A 386 -23.93 6.02 15.24
C MET A 386 -22.45 6.03 14.82
N GLN A 387 -22.15 6.11 13.51
CA GLN A 387 -20.79 6.12 12.99
C GLN A 387 -20.67 6.85 11.64
N SER A 388 -19.46 7.24 11.27
CA SER A 388 -19.20 7.89 9.99
C SER A 388 -19.13 6.89 8.83
N THR A 389 -19.38 7.37 7.62
CA THR A 389 -19.19 6.61 6.37
C THR A 389 -17.76 6.09 6.23
N MET A 390 -17.61 4.87 5.75
CA MET A 390 -16.33 4.24 5.45
C MET A 390 -15.74 4.78 4.13
N ASN A 391 -14.43 4.99 4.08
CA ASN A 391 -13.75 5.41 2.85
C ASN A 391 -13.18 4.18 2.12
N LEU A 392 -13.77 3.84 0.97
CA LEU A 392 -13.35 2.72 0.14
C LEU A 392 -12.26 3.08 -0.88
N ARG A 393 -11.98 4.37 -1.13
CA ARG A 393 -11.08 4.81 -2.20
C ARG A 393 -9.68 4.21 -2.04
N SER A 394 -9.08 4.37 -0.85
CA SER A 394 -7.72 3.88 -0.60
C SER A 394 -7.61 2.35 -0.64
N PRO A 395 -8.48 1.58 0.05
CA PRO A 395 -8.48 0.12 -0.10
C PRO A 395 -8.65 -0.36 -1.55
N LEU A 396 -9.57 0.24 -2.32
CA LEU A 396 -9.78 -0.13 -3.72
C LEU A 396 -8.58 0.17 -4.60
N LEU A 397 -7.92 1.32 -4.41
CA LEU A 397 -6.71 1.67 -5.15
C LEU A 397 -5.55 0.72 -4.83
N VAL A 398 -5.34 0.40 -3.55
CA VAL A 398 -4.30 -0.58 -3.16
C VAL A 398 -4.61 -1.97 -3.72
N GLY A 399 -5.87 -2.42 -3.65
CA GLY A 399 -6.28 -3.67 -4.28
C GLY A 399 -6.09 -3.68 -5.79
N PHE A 400 -6.39 -2.57 -6.47
CA PHE A 400 -6.15 -2.41 -7.90
C PHE A 400 -4.66 -2.48 -8.23
N PHE A 401 -3.82 -1.83 -7.44
CA PHE A 401 -2.36 -1.93 -7.54
C PHE A 401 -1.89 -3.39 -7.41
N LEU A 402 -2.29 -4.08 -6.34
CA LEU A 402 -1.88 -5.46 -6.09
C LEU A 402 -2.40 -6.41 -7.17
N GLY A 403 -3.67 -6.31 -7.57
CA GLY A 403 -4.22 -7.13 -8.66
C GLY A 403 -3.49 -6.90 -9.98
N SER A 404 -3.14 -5.65 -10.29
CA SER A 404 -2.37 -5.31 -11.48
C SER A 404 -0.94 -5.82 -11.40
N LEU A 405 -0.32 -5.76 -10.22
CA LEU A 405 1.00 -6.31 -9.97
C LEU A 405 1.04 -7.82 -10.22
N VAL A 406 0.01 -8.57 -9.78
CA VAL A 406 -0.04 -10.03 -10.03
C VAL A 406 -0.13 -10.35 -11.54
N LEU A 407 -0.97 -9.59 -12.25
CA LEU A 407 -1.11 -9.69 -13.71
C LEU A 407 0.15 -9.25 -14.49
N HIS A 408 0.98 -8.39 -13.92
CA HIS A 408 2.27 -8.06 -14.52
C HIS A 408 3.34 -9.12 -14.19
N GLY A 409 3.31 -9.66 -12.97
CA GLY A 409 4.36 -10.50 -12.43
C GLY A 409 4.46 -11.88 -13.06
N GLY A 410 3.34 -12.49 -13.46
CA GLY A 410 3.38 -13.81 -14.11
C GLY A 410 4.35 -13.88 -15.29
N GLY A 411 4.44 -12.80 -16.07
CA GLY A 411 5.38 -12.67 -17.20
C GLY A 411 6.84 -12.37 -16.83
N GLN A 412 7.19 -12.19 -15.56
CA GLN A 412 8.53 -11.78 -15.11
C GLN A 412 9.39 -12.93 -14.57
N GLN A 413 8.79 -14.12 -14.37
CA GLN A 413 9.48 -15.29 -13.81
C GLN A 413 10.76 -15.67 -14.57
N TRP A 414 10.77 -15.50 -15.89
CA TRP A 414 11.86 -15.92 -16.77
C TRP A 414 13.21 -15.27 -16.44
N TRP A 415 13.22 -14.03 -15.92
CA TRP A 415 14.46 -13.34 -15.53
C TRP A 415 14.66 -13.28 -14.03
N ILE A 416 13.58 -13.21 -13.24
CA ILE A 416 13.67 -13.10 -11.78
C ILE A 416 14.25 -14.37 -11.17
N ALA A 417 13.79 -15.55 -11.63
CA ALA A 417 14.21 -16.83 -11.08
C ALA A 417 15.74 -17.03 -11.09
N PRO A 418 16.45 -16.88 -12.22
CA PRO A 418 17.91 -17.05 -12.23
C PRO A 418 18.67 -15.93 -11.51
N VAL A 419 18.11 -14.72 -11.42
CA VAL A 419 18.77 -13.59 -10.74
C VAL A 419 18.68 -13.73 -9.22
N LEU A 420 17.48 -13.91 -8.67
CA LEU A 420 17.29 -14.02 -7.22
C LEU A 420 17.78 -15.35 -6.67
N GLY A 421 17.62 -16.45 -7.42
CA GLY A 421 18.11 -17.77 -7.00
C GLY A 421 19.63 -17.89 -6.94
N GLY A 422 20.36 -16.95 -7.55
CA GLY A 422 21.83 -16.89 -7.48
C GLY A 422 22.40 -16.09 -6.31
N LEU A 423 21.54 -15.46 -5.49
CA LEU A 423 21.98 -14.60 -4.38
C LEU A 423 21.99 -15.36 -3.05
N GLY A 424 22.97 -15.02 -2.20
CA GLY A 424 22.94 -15.41 -0.78
C GLY A 424 22.03 -14.50 0.06
N GLU A 425 21.82 -14.86 1.32
CA GLU A 425 20.89 -14.17 2.24
C GLU A 425 21.19 -12.67 2.40
N TRP A 426 22.44 -12.30 2.70
CA TRP A 426 22.81 -10.89 2.90
C TRP A 426 22.70 -10.04 1.63
N PRO A 427 23.28 -10.44 0.47
CA PRO A 427 23.07 -9.72 -0.79
C PRO A 427 21.59 -9.57 -1.16
N LEU A 428 20.78 -10.61 -0.94
CA LEU A 428 19.35 -10.59 -1.22
C LEU A 428 18.61 -9.61 -0.30
N MET A 429 18.86 -9.65 1.01
CA MET A 429 18.25 -8.71 1.97
C MET A 429 18.62 -7.26 1.66
N ILE A 430 19.90 -6.98 1.41
CA ILE A 430 20.37 -5.62 1.08
C ILE A 430 19.79 -5.17 -0.25
N GLY A 431 19.82 -6.03 -1.27
CA GLY A 431 19.23 -5.77 -2.57
C GLY A 431 17.74 -5.45 -2.47
N ALA A 432 16.98 -6.25 -1.73
CA ALA A 432 15.56 -6.02 -1.48
C ALA A 432 15.30 -4.71 -0.72
N THR A 433 16.14 -4.37 0.26
CA THR A 433 16.06 -3.09 1.00
C THR A 433 16.22 -1.90 0.06
N VAL A 434 17.26 -1.92 -0.78
CA VAL A 434 17.54 -0.84 -1.73
C VAL A 434 16.45 -0.76 -2.79
N LEU A 435 16.04 -1.89 -3.37
CA LEU A 435 14.98 -1.91 -4.38
C LEU A 435 13.65 -1.40 -3.82
N THR A 436 13.35 -1.72 -2.56
CA THR A 436 12.15 -1.23 -1.88
C THR A 436 12.22 0.27 -1.58
N ALA A 437 13.40 0.85 -1.35
CA ALA A 437 13.49 2.31 -1.24
C ALA A 437 12.97 3.03 -2.50
N PHE A 438 12.90 2.33 -3.64
CA PHE A 438 12.48 2.87 -4.92
C PHE A 438 11.20 2.23 -5.47
N ASN A 439 10.62 1.26 -4.77
CA ASN A 439 9.44 0.53 -5.23
C ASN A 439 8.61 0.06 -4.03
N ASP A 440 7.34 -0.23 -4.24
CA ASP A 440 6.49 -0.71 -3.14
C ASP A 440 7.00 -2.06 -2.60
N ASN A 441 7.00 -2.20 -1.27
CA ASN A 441 7.47 -3.40 -0.58
C ASN A 441 6.68 -4.67 -0.97
N ALA A 442 5.39 -4.54 -1.32
CA ALA A 442 4.57 -5.66 -1.76
C ALA A 442 4.97 -6.12 -3.16
N ALA A 443 5.42 -5.20 -4.02
CA ALA A 443 6.01 -5.56 -5.31
C ALA A 443 7.25 -6.44 -5.14
N ILE A 444 8.17 -6.05 -4.26
CA ILE A 444 9.43 -6.80 -4.07
C ILE A 444 9.19 -8.21 -3.53
N THR A 445 8.33 -8.35 -2.52
CA THR A 445 7.99 -9.66 -1.93
C THR A 445 7.19 -10.54 -2.90
N TYR A 446 6.22 -9.97 -3.60
CA TYR A 446 5.47 -10.70 -4.62
C TYR A 446 6.38 -11.21 -5.73
N LEU A 447 7.27 -10.37 -6.27
CA LEU A 447 8.24 -10.78 -7.29
C LEU A 447 9.14 -11.91 -6.80
N ALA A 448 9.60 -11.86 -5.54
CA ALA A 448 10.39 -12.93 -4.95
C ALA A 448 9.60 -14.23 -4.78
N SER A 449 8.30 -14.13 -4.50
CA SER A 449 7.40 -15.27 -4.43
C SER A 449 7.35 -16.05 -5.74
N LEU A 450 7.61 -15.41 -6.89
CA LEU A 450 7.60 -16.03 -8.21
C LEU A 450 8.75 -17.00 -8.45
N VAL A 451 9.78 -17.01 -7.60
CA VAL A 451 10.93 -17.90 -7.71
C VAL A 451 10.57 -19.29 -7.15
N PRO A 452 10.62 -20.36 -7.96
CA PRO A 452 10.36 -21.71 -7.47
C PRO A 452 11.46 -22.17 -6.52
N ASN A 453 11.10 -23.03 -5.55
CA ASN A 453 12.04 -23.67 -4.62
C ASN A 453 12.96 -22.70 -3.86
N PHE A 454 12.47 -21.50 -3.56
CA PHE A 454 13.20 -20.54 -2.73
C PHE A 454 13.39 -21.11 -1.32
N SER A 455 14.63 -21.13 -0.81
CA SER A 455 14.89 -21.66 0.54
C SER A 455 14.23 -20.77 1.60
N ASP A 456 13.88 -21.34 2.76
CA ASP A 456 13.19 -20.57 3.80
C ASP A 456 14.04 -19.40 4.33
N SER A 457 15.37 -19.56 4.37
CA SER A 457 16.26 -18.47 4.75
C SER A 457 16.28 -17.33 3.72
N LEU A 458 16.20 -17.62 2.42
CA LEU A 458 16.10 -16.60 1.38
C LEU A 458 14.72 -15.93 1.37
N LYS A 459 13.63 -16.66 1.63
CA LYS A 459 12.29 -16.08 1.84
C LYS A 459 12.29 -15.09 3.00
N ILE A 460 12.92 -15.45 4.13
CA ILE A 460 13.05 -14.57 5.29
C ILE A 460 13.94 -13.35 4.96
N ALA A 461 15.05 -13.55 4.25
CA ALA A 461 15.97 -12.48 3.88
C ALA A 461 15.32 -11.44 2.94
N VAL A 462 14.60 -11.89 1.91
CA VAL A 462 13.91 -10.97 0.99
C VAL A 462 12.75 -10.24 1.68
N MET A 463 11.99 -10.94 2.52
CA MET A 463 10.92 -10.32 3.30
C MET A 463 11.49 -9.25 4.23
N THR A 464 12.56 -9.59 4.96
CA THR A 464 13.29 -8.65 5.83
C THR A 464 13.71 -7.40 5.08
N GLY A 465 14.35 -7.57 3.92
CA GLY A 465 14.78 -6.43 3.12
C GLY A 465 13.60 -5.56 2.64
N ALA A 466 12.51 -6.18 2.21
CA ALA A 466 11.32 -5.46 1.79
C ALA A 466 10.67 -4.66 2.93
N VAL A 467 10.45 -5.27 4.10
CA VAL A 467 9.78 -4.57 5.21
C VAL A 467 10.66 -3.48 5.83
N VAL A 468 11.98 -3.70 5.90
CA VAL A 468 12.93 -2.72 6.45
C VAL A 468 13.18 -1.55 5.50
N GLY A 469 13.20 -1.81 4.19
CA GLY A 469 13.33 -0.80 3.15
C GLY A 469 12.09 0.08 2.97
N GLY A 470 10.92 -0.42 3.36
CA GLY A 470 9.62 0.26 3.19
C GLY A 470 9.50 1.62 3.88
N GLY A 471 10.39 1.95 4.82
CA GLY A 471 10.42 3.26 5.48
C GLY A 471 11.37 4.30 4.88
N LEU A 472 12.20 3.93 3.90
CA LEU A 472 13.29 4.78 3.40
C LEU A 472 12.80 5.95 2.53
N THR A 473 11.68 5.78 1.83
CA THR A 473 11.10 6.82 0.97
C THR A 473 9.58 6.78 1.02
N VAL A 474 8.96 7.79 0.41
CA VAL A 474 7.50 7.97 0.37
C VAL A 474 6.81 6.92 -0.50
N ILE A 475 7.50 6.41 -1.52
CA ILE A 475 6.93 5.44 -2.47
C ILE A 475 7.21 3.98 -2.07
N ALA A 476 8.04 3.78 -1.05
CA ALA A 476 8.51 2.46 -0.62
C ALA A 476 7.43 1.59 0.04
N ASN A 477 6.36 2.22 0.53
CA ASN A 477 5.24 1.53 1.16
C ASN A 477 3.96 2.36 0.99
N ALA A 478 2.84 1.72 0.62
CA ALA A 478 1.53 2.33 0.39
C ALA A 478 1.00 3.27 1.51
N PRO A 479 1.25 3.06 2.82
CA PRO A 479 0.87 4.00 3.88
C PRO A 479 1.64 5.33 3.86
N ASN A 480 2.88 5.36 3.37
CA ASN A 480 3.77 6.51 3.53
C ASN A 480 3.25 7.81 2.90
N PRO A 481 2.63 7.81 1.70
CA PRO A 481 1.99 8.99 1.13
C PRO A 481 0.88 9.56 2.03
N ALA A 482 0.09 8.71 2.69
CA ALA A 482 -0.93 9.15 3.63
C ALA A 482 -0.31 9.84 4.86
N GLY A 483 0.74 9.25 5.43
CA GLY A 483 1.49 9.84 6.54
C GLY A 483 2.14 11.18 6.16
N GLN A 484 2.75 11.26 4.98
CA GLN A 484 3.30 12.51 4.45
C GLN A 484 2.20 13.57 4.27
N ASN A 485 1.08 13.23 3.63
CA ASN A 485 0.01 14.19 3.34
C ASN A 485 -0.57 14.83 4.61
N ILE A 486 -0.61 14.08 5.71
CA ILE A 486 -1.05 14.58 7.02
C ILE A 486 0.01 15.50 7.64
N LEU A 487 1.29 15.15 7.53
CA LEU A 487 2.37 15.82 8.26
C LEU A 487 3.03 16.96 7.47
N GLN A 488 2.91 17.00 6.14
CA GLN A 488 3.64 17.92 5.26
C GLN A 488 3.44 19.40 5.60
N GLY A 489 2.28 19.78 6.15
CA GLY A 489 1.99 21.16 6.57
C GLY A 489 2.89 21.68 7.70
N HIS A 490 3.58 20.79 8.43
CA HIS A 490 4.53 21.16 9.48
C HIS A 490 5.98 21.33 9.00
N PHE A 491 6.23 21.13 7.70
CA PHE A 491 7.55 21.24 7.08
C PHE A 491 7.62 22.46 6.16
N ASN A 492 8.72 23.21 6.25
CA ASN A 492 8.95 24.38 5.41
C ASN A 492 9.15 23.96 3.95
N GLY A 493 8.14 24.22 3.10
CA GLY A 493 8.17 23.84 1.68
C GLY A 493 7.90 22.35 1.41
N GLY A 494 7.31 21.63 2.37
CA GLY A 494 7.01 20.20 2.26
C GLY A 494 8.14 19.28 2.73
N VAL A 495 7.92 17.97 2.59
CA VAL A 495 8.87 16.94 3.04
C VAL A 495 9.99 16.77 2.01
N SER A 496 11.23 17.02 2.42
CA SER A 496 12.43 16.80 1.59
C SER A 496 12.77 15.30 1.52
N PRO A 497 12.85 14.69 0.31
CA PRO A 497 13.17 13.28 0.16
C PRO A 497 14.52 12.88 0.76
N LEU A 498 15.55 13.72 0.59
CA LEU A 498 16.89 13.45 1.13
C LEU A 498 16.91 13.48 2.66
N LYS A 499 16.24 14.45 3.28
CA LYS A 499 16.18 14.54 4.75
C LYS A 499 15.35 13.40 5.35
N LEU A 500 14.29 12.96 4.66
CA LEU A 500 13.54 11.76 5.04
C LEU A 500 14.44 10.52 5.00
N LEU A 501 15.15 10.30 3.90
CA LEU A 501 16.07 9.16 3.75
C LEU A 501 17.11 9.14 4.88
N LEU A 502 17.72 10.28 5.19
CA LEU A 502 18.69 10.39 6.29
C LEU A 502 18.05 10.12 7.66
N GLY A 503 16.80 10.56 7.87
CA GLY A 503 16.04 10.28 9.10
C GLY A 503 15.66 8.81 9.27
N ALA A 504 15.44 8.09 8.17
CA ALA A 504 15.06 6.68 8.14
C ALA A 504 16.27 5.72 8.14
N LEU A 505 17.46 6.17 7.73
CA LEU A 505 18.61 5.28 7.52
C LEU A 505 19.02 4.51 8.79
N ILE A 506 19.15 5.19 9.94
CA ILE A 506 19.55 4.56 11.19
C ILE A 506 18.52 3.51 11.66
N PRO A 507 17.20 3.83 11.75
CA PRO A 507 16.21 2.82 12.12
C PRO A 507 16.18 1.66 11.13
N THR A 508 16.30 1.90 9.82
CA THR A 508 16.43 0.82 8.81
C THR A 508 17.59 -0.11 9.13
N LEU A 509 18.78 0.41 9.44
CA LEU A 509 19.94 -0.41 9.80
C LEU A 509 19.71 -1.21 11.10
N ILE A 510 19.10 -0.59 12.11
CA ILE A 510 18.76 -1.27 13.38
C ILE A 510 17.78 -2.41 13.12
N MET A 511 16.72 -2.18 12.33
CA MET A 511 15.73 -3.22 12.02
C MET A 511 16.32 -4.35 11.20
N GLY A 512 17.10 -4.03 10.16
CA GLY A 512 17.77 -5.03 9.34
C GLY A 512 18.72 -5.89 10.16
N ALA A 513 19.49 -5.28 11.06
CA ALA A 513 20.36 -6.00 11.98
C ALA A 513 19.56 -6.85 12.97
N ALA A 514 18.49 -6.32 13.56
CA ALA A 514 17.64 -7.06 14.50
C ALA A 514 17.01 -8.29 13.83
N MET A 515 16.46 -8.15 12.62
CA MET A 515 15.80 -9.25 11.92
C MET A 515 16.78 -10.34 11.45
N MET A 516 17.97 -9.95 10.99
CA MET A 516 18.98 -10.89 10.46
C MET A 516 19.85 -11.54 11.53
N LEU A 517 20.18 -10.83 12.63
CA LEU A 517 21.17 -11.30 13.61
C LEU A 517 20.54 -11.93 14.86
N LEU A 518 19.30 -11.56 15.21
CA LEU A 518 18.61 -12.22 16.31
C LEU A 518 18.23 -13.65 15.89
N PRO A 519 18.31 -14.62 16.83
CA PRO A 519 18.05 -16.02 16.52
C PRO A 519 16.64 -16.24 15.96
N GLY A 520 16.51 -17.27 15.12
CA GLY A 520 15.22 -17.73 14.59
C GLY A 520 14.52 -18.67 15.54
#